data_AF-A0A445HUC0-F1
#
_entry.id   AF-A0A445HUC0-F1
#
_cell.length_a   1.000
_cell.length_b   1.000
_cell.length_c   1.000
_cell.angle_alpha   90.00
_cell.angle_beta   90.00
_cell.angle_gamma   90.00
#
_symmetry.space_group_name_H-M   'P 1'
#
loop_
_entity.id
_entity.type
_entity.pdbx_description
1 polymer ?
#
loop_
_entity_poly.entity_id
_entity_poly.type
_entity_poly.pdbx_seq_one_letter_code
_entity_poly.pdbx_strand_id
1 'polypeptide(L)'
;MESATWSNPLPLSTLTSPSHLRHPSPYKFSTLHAFPLSSLSSSFSFHPFLLHLTPSLSPFSPKPISFNPLRPLPRTMHATRIQDAVGGALALVQSSPATWQSALLSNALIFLLGSPILVSGLSLSGIGAAFLLGTLTWRAFGPSGFFLVATYFVIGTAATKVKMAQKVAQGVAEKRRGRRGPGSVIGSSAAGCICAFLTIFGVGGEAFSRLWRLGFVASFCTKLSDTVSSEIGKAYGKTTYLVTTFKIVPRGTEGAVSVEGTLAGILASIVLAFVSFLMGEVGSHEAIICVLAAQIANLGESIIGAALQEKEGFKWLNNDAVNVINISMGSIIAIFMQQALQICGS
;
A
#
# COMPACT_ATOMS: atom_id res chain seq x y z
N MET A 1 15.99 67.26 -35.73
CA MET A 1 16.64 67.33 -37.05
C MET A 1 16.69 65.93 -37.64
N GLU A 2 16.75 65.86 -38.97
CA GLU A 2 16.44 64.77 -39.93
C GLU A 2 16.54 63.29 -39.45
N SER A 3 15.68 62.32 -39.80
CA SER A 3 14.77 62.03 -40.94
C SER A 3 15.36 61.27 -42.15
N ALA A 4 14.99 60.00 -42.31
CA ALA A 4 14.67 59.22 -43.54
C ALA A 4 14.82 57.71 -43.22
N THR A 5 13.89 56.74 -43.38
CA THR A 5 12.74 56.42 -44.27
C THR A 5 13.07 55.76 -45.62
N TRP A 6 12.19 54.79 -45.99
CA TRP A 6 12.06 54.05 -47.27
C TRP A 6 13.00 52.84 -47.50
N SER A 7 12.60 51.73 -48.16
CA SER A 7 11.29 51.07 -48.37
C SER A 7 11.45 49.71 -49.10
N ASN A 8 10.48 48.79 -48.97
CA ASN A 8 10.38 47.55 -49.77
C ASN A 8 10.26 47.81 -51.29
N PRO A 9 10.55 46.81 -52.15
CA PRO A 9 9.44 46.05 -52.77
C PRO A 9 9.66 44.53 -52.99
N LEU A 10 8.53 43.79 -52.95
CA LEU A 10 8.31 42.45 -53.57
C LEU A 10 7.99 42.64 -55.08
N PRO A 11 8.11 41.64 -56.00
CA PRO A 11 7.30 40.38 -56.05
C PRO A 11 8.10 39.17 -56.65
N LEU A 12 7.57 38.08 -57.26
CA LEU A 12 6.23 37.60 -57.66
C LEU A 12 6.22 36.05 -57.85
N SER A 13 5.10 35.35 -57.52
CA SER A 13 4.66 34.04 -58.06
C SER A 13 5.54 32.78 -57.79
N THR A 14 5.02 31.55 -57.67
CA THR A 14 3.84 30.91 -58.32
C THR A 14 3.08 29.90 -57.43
N LEU A 15 1.83 29.66 -57.85
CA LEU A 15 0.86 28.59 -57.53
C LEU A 15 1.49 27.20 -57.23
N THR A 16 0.89 26.31 -56.41
CA THR A 16 -0.48 25.76 -56.54
C THR A 16 -1.07 25.17 -55.24
N SER A 17 -2.40 25.08 -55.17
CA SER A 17 -3.17 24.19 -54.26
C SER A 17 -3.68 22.98 -55.08
N PRO A 18 -4.04 21.83 -54.48
CA PRO A 18 -5.34 21.73 -53.82
C PRO A 18 -5.40 20.92 -52.51
N SER A 19 -6.29 21.37 -51.64
CA SER A 19 -7.05 20.66 -50.62
C SER A 19 -6.98 19.12 -50.57
N HIS A 20 -6.58 18.59 -49.40
CA HIS A 20 -7.14 17.34 -48.87
C HIS A 20 -7.78 17.59 -47.50
N LEU A 21 -9.09 17.82 -47.50
CA LEU A 21 -9.94 17.69 -46.31
C LEU A 21 -9.82 16.26 -45.78
N ARG A 22 -9.38 16.10 -44.52
CA ARG A 22 -9.40 14.81 -43.82
C ARG A 22 -10.28 14.95 -42.59
N HIS A 23 -11.53 14.49 -42.71
CA HIS A 23 -12.46 14.41 -41.59
C HIS A 23 -11.88 13.55 -40.46
N PRO A 24 -12.03 13.94 -39.18
CA PRO A 24 -11.87 13.00 -38.07
C PRO A 24 -13.05 12.02 -38.08
N SER A 25 -12.73 10.72 -38.09
CA SER A 25 -13.71 9.65 -37.97
C SER A 25 -14.36 9.67 -36.57
N PRO A 26 -15.68 9.51 -36.43
CA PRO A 26 -16.30 9.35 -35.12
C PRO A 26 -15.93 7.98 -34.52
N TYR A 27 -15.44 7.99 -33.29
CA TYR A 27 -15.28 6.76 -32.50
C TYR A 27 -16.65 6.09 -32.32
N LYS A 28 -16.82 4.92 -32.93
CA LYS A 28 -18.01 4.09 -32.72
C LYS A 28 -18.04 3.60 -31.28
N PHE A 29 -19.17 3.80 -30.61
CA PHE A 29 -19.51 3.06 -29.40
C PHE A 29 -19.51 1.56 -29.71
N SER A 30 -18.64 0.79 -29.06
CA SER A 30 -18.74 -0.67 -29.10
C SER A 30 -19.87 -1.13 -28.17
N THR A 31 -20.75 -1.93 -28.75
CA THR A 31 -21.98 -2.46 -28.16
C THR A 31 -21.71 -3.26 -26.88
N LEU A 32 -22.61 -3.14 -25.90
CA LEU A 32 -22.69 -4.02 -24.74
C LEU A 32 -22.86 -5.48 -25.20
N HIS A 33 -21.87 -6.33 -24.94
CA HIS A 33 -22.07 -7.78 -25.01
C HIS A 33 -22.79 -8.24 -23.74
N ALA A 34 -24.09 -8.53 -23.88
CA ALA A 34 -24.87 -9.19 -22.86
C ALA A 34 -24.38 -10.65 -22.68
N PHE A 35 -24.04 -11.03 -21.45
CA PHE A 35 -23.85 -12.43 -21.09
C PHE A 35 -25.21 -13.10 -20.88
N PRO A 36 -25.47 -14.30 -21.44
CA PRO A 36 -26.70 -15.03 -21.18
C PRO A 36 -26.66 -15.67 -19.79
N LEU A 37 -27.67 -15.43 -18.95
CA LEU A 37 -27.92 -16.25 -17.77
C LEU A 37 -28.58 -17.56 -18.22
N SER A 38 -27.87 -18.68 -18.10
CA SER A 38 -28.44 -20.03 -18.20
C SER A 38 -28.63 -20.66 -16.82
N SER A 39 -29.90 -20.84 -16.47
CA SER A 39 -30.45 -21.98 -15.72
C SER A 39 -29.66 -22.53 -14.51
N LEU A 40 -30.07 -22.14 -13.31
CA LEU A 40 -30.14 -23.08 -12.18
C LEU A 40 -31.60 -23.17 -11.70
N SER A 41 -32.29 -24.23 -12.12
CA SER A 41 -33.61 -24.58 -11.63
C SER A 41 -33.49 -25.31 -10.29
N SER A 42 -33.77 -24.63 -9.18
CA SER A 42 -33.95 -25.25 -7.88
C SER A 42 -35.42 -25.20 -7.45
N SER A 43 -36.06 -26.36 -7.47
CA SER A 43 -37.49 -26.51 -7.16
C SER A 43 -37.78 -26.24 -5.69
N PHE A 44 -38.38 -25.09 -5.38
CA PHE A 44 -38.99 -24.84 -4.07
C PHE A 44 -40.32 -25.57 -3.96
N SER A 45 -40.32 -26.73 -3.29
CA SER A 45 -41.55 -27.44 -2.93
C SER A 45 -42.25 -26.73 -1.76
N PHE A 46 -43.33 -26.00 -2.05
CA PHE A 46 -44.22 -25.46 -1.03
C PHE A 46 -45.04 -26.58 -0.38
N HIS A 47 -44.82 -26.82 0.91
CA HIS A 47 -45.70 -27.66 1.73
C HIS A 47 -46.81 -26.78 2.34
N PRO A 48 -48.10 -26.98 2.01
CA PRO A 48 -49.18 -26.27 2.68
C PRO A 48 -49.40 -26.85 4.08
N PHE A 49 -49.11 -26.06 5.11
CA PHE A 49 -49.37 -26.43 6.51
C PHE A 49 -50.82 -26.07 6.87
N LEU A 50 -51.71 -27.06 6.90
CA LEU A 50 -53.11 -26.87 7.24
C LEU A 50 -53.28 -26.67 8.76
N LEU A 51 -53.76 -25.48 9.15
CA LEU A 51 -54.17 -25.17 10.51
C LEU A 51 -55.50 -25.85 10.85
N HIS A 52 -55.48 -26.90 11.65
CA HIS A 52 -56.68 -27.42 12.31
C HIS A 52 -56.78 -26.84 13.73
N LEU A 53 -57.69 -25.87 13.89
CA LEU A 53 -58.12 -25.35 15.18
C LEU A 53 -59.24 -26.25 15.73
N THR A 54 -59.00 -26.90 16.88
CA THR A 54 -60.04 -27.53 17.69
C THR A 54 -60.11 -26.85 19.07
N PRO A 55 -61.28 -26.37 19.52
CA PRO A 55 -61.41 -25.74 20.83
C PRO A 55 -61.58 -26.81 21.92
N SER A 56 -60.59 -26.96 22.80
CA SER A 56 -60.71 -27.77 24.01
C SER A 56 -60.93 -26.86 25.23
N LEU A 57 -62.17 -26.81 25.70
CA LEU A 57 -62.53 -26.13 26.94
C LEU A 57 -62.05 -26.98 28.13
N SER A 58 -61.11 -26.45 28.92
CA SER A 58 -60.69 -27.03 30.20
C SER A 58 -60.92 -26.00 31.33
N PRO A 59 -61.44 -26.42 32.50
CA PRO A 59 -61.90 -25.49 33.52
C PRO A 59 -60.74 -24.80 34.26
N PHE A 60 -60.91 -23.50 34.49
CA PHE A 60 -60.00 -22.68 35.29
C PHE A 60 -59.93 -23.19 36.75
N SER A 61 -58.71 -23.39 37.26
CA SER A 61 -58.43 -23.47 38.70
C SER A 61 -57.46 -22.34 39.08
N PRO A 62 -57.84 -21.43 39.98
CA PRO A 62 -56.97 -20.32 40.35
C PRO A 62 -55.82 -20.81 41.24
N LYS A 63 -54.58 -20.68 40.77
CA LYS A 63 -53.39 -20.79 41.62
C LYS A 63 -53.15 -19.43 42.32
N PRO A 64 -52.77 -19.41 43.61
CA PRO A 64 -52.50 -18.16 44.31
C PRO A 64 -51.29 -17.43 43.71
N ILE A 65 -51.38 -16.11 43.61
CA ILE A 65 -50.30 -15.25 43.11
C ILE A 65 -49.21 -15.18 44.18
N SER A 66 -48.10 -15.88 43.95
CA SER A 66 -46.90 -15.73 44.77
C SER A 66 -46.13 -14.48 44.34
N PHE A 67 -46.11 -13.46 45.20
CA PHE A 67 -45.24 -12.29 45.04
C PHE A 67 -43.79 -12.69 45.31
N ASN A 68 -43.05 -13.07 44.26
CA ASN A 68 -41.59 -13.14 44.34
C ASN A 68 -41.03 -11.71 44.46
N PRO A 69 -40.22 -11.39 45.49
CA PRO A 69 -39.52 -10.12 45.54
C PRO A 69 -38.55 -10.03 44.35
N LEU A 70 -38.37 -8.81 43.81
CA LEU A 70 -37.48 -8.54 42.69
C LEU A 70 -36.08 -9.09 42.97
N ARG A 71 -35.72 -10.19 42.31
CA ARG A 71 -34.38 -10.77 42.38
C ARG A 71 -33.39 -9.72 41.86
N PRO A 72 -32.40 -9.29 42.65
CA PRO A 72 -31.40 -8.35 42.15
C PRO A 72 -30.68 -8.98 40.96
N LEU A 73 -30.55 -8.23 39.87
CA LEU A 73 -29.84 -8.67 38.66
C LEU A 73 -28.46 -9.23 39.04
N PRO A 74 -28.12 -10.48 38.67
CA PRO A 74 -26.88 -11.10 39.11
C PRO A 74 -25.69 -10.38 38.47
N ARG A 75 -25.02 -9.52 39.26
CA ARG A 75 -23.77 -8.83 38.88
C ARG A 75 -22.69 -9.81 38.36
N THR A 76 -22.72 -11.05 38.81
CA THR A 76 -21.86 -12.15 38.36
C THR A 76 -22.01 -12.45 36.86
N MET A 77 -23.22 -12.43 36.28
CA MET A 77 -23.41 -12.75 34.85
C MET A 77 -22.71 -11.75 33.91
N HIS A 78 -22.56 -10.49 34.31
CA HIS A 78 -21.81 -9.51 33.51
C HIS A 78 -20.30 -9.73 33.60
N ALA A 79 -19.78 -10.08 34.78
CA ALA A 79 -18.36 -10.40 34.94
C ALA A 79 -17.96 -11.63 34.10
N THR A 80 -18.76 -12.71 34.14
CA THR A 80 -18.51 -13.90 33.32
C THR A 80 -18.58 -13.59 31.83
N ARG A 81 -19.61 -12.88 31.35
CA ARG A 81 -19.68 -12.46 29.93
C ARG A 81 -18.48 -11.62 29.47
N ILE A 82 -17.96 -10.74 30.33
CA ILE A 82 -16.77 -9.94 29.98
C ILE A 82 -15.53 -10.83 29.91
N GLN A 83 -15.36 -11.77 30.85
CA GLN A 83 -14.26 -12.74 30.83
C GLN A 83 -14.33 -13.67 29.60
N ASP A 84 -15.51 -14.19 29.27
CA ASP A 84 -15.74 -15.03 28.08
C ASP A 84 -15.48 -14.23 26.78
N ALA A 85 -15.92 -12.97 26.71
CA ALA A 85 -15.68 -12.10 25.57
C ALA A 85 -14.19 -11.74 25.41
N VAL A 86 -13.47 -11.51 26.51
CA VAL A 86 -12.02 -11.28 26.50
C VAL A 86 -11.26 -12.55 26.10
N GLY A 87 -11.68 -13.72 26.60
CA GLY A 87 -11.12 -15.01 26.19
C GLY A 87 -11.33 -15.30 24.70
N GLY A 88 -12.54 -15.08 24.19
CA GLY A 88 -12.85 -15.20 22.76
C GLY A 88 -12.06 -14.21 21.89
N ALA A 89 -11.90 -12.96 22.34
CA ALA A 89 -11.08 -11.97 21.65
C ALA A 89 -9.60 -12.37 21.62
N LEU A 90 -9.05 -12.88 22.72
CA LEU A 90 -7.67 -13.36 22.79
C LEU A 90 -7.44 -14.57 21.87
N ALA A 91 -8.36 -15.53 21.88
CA ALA A 91 -8.34 -16.69 20.98
C ALA A 91 -8.40 -16.28 19.49
N LEU A 92 -9.19 -15.25 19.16
CA LEU A 92 -9.20 -14.68 17.80
C LEU A 92 -7.86 -14.04 17.46
N VAL A 93 -7.30 -13.18 18.31
CA VAL A 93 -5.99 -12.53 18.06
C VAL A 93 -4.86 -13.55 17.83
N GLN A 94 -4.92 -14.70 18.50
CA GLN A 94 -3.93 -15.78 18.39
C GLN A 94 -4.21 -16.79 17.25
N SER A 95 -5.26 -16.61 16.44
CA SER A 95 -5.65 -17.55 15.39
C SER A 95 -4.53 -17.81 14.38
N SER A 96 -4.18 -19.08 14.15
CA SER A 96 -3.20 -19.51 13.15
C SER A 96 -3.82 -20.58 12.24
N PRO A 97 -3.98 -20.35 10.92
CA PRO A 97 -3.70 -19.10 10.20
C PRO A 97 -4.64 -17.95 10.59
N ALA A 98 -4.23 -16.72 10.30
CA ALA A 98 -5.04 -15.53 10.55
C ALA A 98 -6.33 -15.54 9.74
N THR A 99 -7.46 -15.26 10.39
CA THR A 99 -8.77 -15.10 9.73
C THR A 99 -9.02 -13.63 9.40
N TRP A 100 -10.04 -13.33 8.57
CA TRP A 100 -10.44 -11.94 8.33
C TRP A 100 -10.97 -11.25 9.59
N GLN A 101 -11.62 -11.99 10.49
CA GLN A 101 -12.14 -11.48 11.76
C GLN A 101 -10.99 -11.10 12.71
N SER A 102 -9.99 -11.98 12.86
CA SER A 102 -8.84 -11.69 13.70
C SER A 102 -7.90 -10.64 13.11
N ALA A 103 -7.77 -10.57 11.78
CA ALA A 103 -7.07 -9.47 11.10
C ALA A 103 -7.73 -8.11 11.37
N LEU A 104 -9.05 -8.00 11.21
CA LEU A 104 -9.79 -6.78 11.50
C LEU A 104 -9.71 -6.39 12.98
N LEU A 105 -9.91 -7.34 13.89
CA LEU A 105 -9.86 -7.10 15.34
C LEU A 105 -8.47 -6.63 15.80
N SER A 106 -7.42 -7.38 15.44
CA SER A 106 -6.05 -7.07 15.85
C SER A 106 -5.58 -5.73 15.26
N ASN A 107 -5.86 -5.49 13.98
CA ASN A 107 -5.54 -4.24 13.32
C ASN A 107 -6.30 -3.05 13.94
N ALA A 108 -7.58 -3.20 14.31
CA ALA A 108 -8.34 -2.15 15.01
C ALA A 108 -7.77 -1.82 16.39
N LEU A 109 -7.39 -2.84 17.18
CA LEU A 109 -6.73 -2.63 18.48
C LEU A 109 -5.39 -1.91 18.32
N ILE A 110 -4.58 -2.31 17.34
CA ILE A 110 -3.28 -1.66 17.08
C ILE A 110 -3.45 -0.24 16.55
N PHE A 111 -4.43 0.03 15.69
CA PHE A 111 -4.71 1.39 15.20
C PHE A 111 -5.24 2.32 16.30
N LEU A 112 -6.02 1.80 17.24
CA LEU A 112 -6.46 2.55 18.42
C LEU A 112 -5.28 2.95 19.31
N LEU A 113 -4.44 1.98 19.69
CA LEU A 113 -3.27 2.19 20.55
C LEU A 113 -2.18 3.03 19.86
N GLY A 114 -1.92 2.78 18.57
CA GLY A 114 -0.95 3.49 17.75
C GLY A 114 -1.41 4.85 17.23
N SER A 115 -2.65 5.27 17.53
CA SER A 115 -3.25 6.49 17.00
C SER A 115 -2.40 7.77 17.15
N PRO A 116 -1.65 8.03 18.25
CA PRO A 116 -0.80 9.22 18.35
C PRO A 116 0.35 9.23 17.33
N ILE A 117 0.90 8.06 17.01
CA ILE A 117 1.98 7.91 16.01
C ILE A 117 1.38 8.02 14.60
N LEU A 118 0.24 7.36 14.35
CA LEU A 118 -0.44 7.37 13.06
C LEU A 118 -0.83 8.78 12.60
N VAL A 119 -1.50 9.58 13.44
CA VAL A 119 -1.89 10.97 13.07
C VAL A 119 -0.69 11.87 12.77
N SER A 120 0.48 11.53 13.34
CA SER A 120 1.73 12.26 13.14
C SER A 120 2.43 11.95 11.81
N GLY A 121 2.05 10.85 11.12
CA GLY A 121 2.64 10.41 9.85
C GLY A 121 1.63 10.24 8.69
N LEU A 122 0.32 10.30 8.97
CA LEU A 122 -0.76 10.10 7.99
C LEU A 122 -1.80 11.22 8.02
N SER A 123 -2.48 11.48 6.90
CA SER A 123 -3.77 12.19 6.89
C SER A 123 -4.89 11.27 7.39
N LEU A 124 -6.07 11.81 7.75
CA LEU A 124 -7.24 10.98 8.11
C LEU A 124 -7.57 9.94 7.02
N SER A 125 -7.58 10.37 5.75
CA SER A 125 -7.76 9.47 4.60
C SER A 125 -6.59 8.48 4.40
N GLY A 126 -5.36 8.86 4.78
CA GLY A 126 -4.21 7.98 4.81
C GLY A 126 -4.30 6.90 5.89
N ILE A 127 -4.91 7.21 7.05
CA ILE A 127 -5.21 6.21 8.09
C ILE A 127 -6.20 5.18 7.58
N GLY A 128 -7.24 5.58 6.83
CA GLY A 128 -8.16 4.63 6.19
C GLY A 128 -7.47 3.69 5.21
N ALA A 129 -6.61 4.21 4.33
CA ALA A 129 -5.81 3.39 3.41
C ALA A 129 -4.83 2.45 4.16
N ALA A 130 -4.17 2.96 5.20
CA ALA A 130 -3.25 2.19 6.03
C ALA A 130 -3.97 1.09 6.83
N PHE A 131 -5.24 1.31 7.23
CA PHE A 131 -6.05 0.31 7.91
C PHE A 131 -6.39 -0.87 6.98
N LEU A 132 -6.73 -0.59 5.71
CA LEU A 132 -6.95 -1.64 4.72
C LEU A 132 -5.67 -2.44 4.44
N LEU A 133 -4.53 -1.75 4.29
CA LEU A 133 -3.21 -2.39 4.19
C LEU A 133 -2.92 -3.27 5.41
N GLY A 134 -3.05 -2.74 6.63
CA GLY A 134 -2.77 -3.46 7.88
C GLY A 134 -3.65 -4.71 8.04
N THR A 135 -4.91 -4.64 7.65
CA THR A 135 -5.83 -5.79 7.64
C THR A 135 -5.35 -6.86 6.65
N LEU A 136 -4.97 -6.45 5.44
CA LEU A 136 -4.51 -7.35 4.39
C LEU A 136 -3.17 -8.02 4.77
N THR A 137 -2.22 -7.23 5.31
CA THR A 137 -0.95 -7.72 5.84
C THR A 137 -1.14 -8.72 6.97
N TRP A 138 -1.99 -8.42 7.97
CA TRP A 138 -2.25 -9.36 9.07
C TRP A 138 -2.91 -10.64 8.56
N ARG A 139 -3.83 -10.54 7.58
CA ARG A 139 -4.48 -11.71 6.99
C ARG A 139 -3.51 -12.60 6.20
N ALA A 140 -2.51 -12.04 5.53
CA ALA A 140 -1.53 -12.77 4.71
C ALA A 140 -0.33 -13.30 5.51
N PHE A 141 0.21 -12.47 6.42
CA PHE A 141 1.52 -12.65 7.07
C PHE A 141 1.45 -12.54 8.60
N GLY A 142 0.25 -12.42 9.18
CA GLY A 142 0.05 -12.43 10.63
C GLY A 142 0.72 -11.24 11.37
N PRO A 143 1.02 -11.41 12.67
CA PRO A 143 1.62 -10.36 13.49
C PRO A 143 3.05 -9.99 13.06
N SER A 144 3.83 -10.95 12.54
CA SER A 144 5.22 -10.79 12.10
C SER A 144 5.32 -9.86 10.88
N GLY A 145 4.56 -10.14 9.81
CA GLY A 145 4.48 -9.24 8.65
C GLY A 145 3.87 -7.88 8.98
N PHE A 146 2.93 -7.81 9.93
CA PHE A 146 2.41 -6.53 10.42
C PHE A 146 3.47 -5.71 11.15
N PHE A 147 4.27 -6.34 12.03
CA PHE A 147 5.35 -5.68 12.76
C PHE A 147 6.41 -5.08 11.83
N LEU A 148 6.70 -5.75 10.70
CA LEU A 148 7.56 -5.22 9.64
C LEU A 148 6.98 -3.92 9.03
N VAL A 149 5.70 -3.91 8.66
CA VAL A 149 5.04 -2.72 8.10
C VAL A 149 4.97 -1.59 9.13
N ALA A 150 4.72 -1.89 10.40
CA ALA A 150 4.78 -0.92 11.49
C ALA A 150 6.19 -0.32 11.66
N THR A 151 7.24 -1.16 11.57
CA THR A 151 8.65 -0.73 11.62
C THR A 151 9.00 0.19 10.45
N TYR A 152 8.61 -0.18 9.22
CA TYR A 152 8.70 0.68 8.03
C TYR A 152 8.01 2.03 8.27
N PHE A 153 6.79 2.02 8.81
CA PHE A 153 6.01 3.24 9.03
C PHE A 153 6.68 4.16 10.06
N VAL A 154 7.16 3.61 11.18
CA VAL A 154 7.82 4.39 12.25
C VAL A 154 9.13 4.99 11.75
N ILE A 155 10.04 4.19 11.18
CA ILE A 155 11.34 4.68 10.68
C ILE A 155 11.12 5.67 9.53
N GLY A 156 10.24 5.34 8.59
CA GLY A 156 9.91 6.20 7.46
C GLY A 156 9.22 7.52 7.85
N THR A 157 8.49 7.56 8.98
CA THR A 157 7.89 8.79 9.53
C THR A 157 8.89 9.60 10.35
N ALA A 158 9.86 8.94 11.01
CA ALA A 158 10.96 9.63 11.67
C ALA A 158 11.85 10.33 10.63
N ALA A 159 12.21 9.63 9.55
CA ALA A 159 13.03 10.17 8.45
C ALA A 159 12.41 11.43 7.82
N THR A 160 11.12 11.42 7.48
CA THR A 160 10.46 12.60 6.90
C THR A 160 10.48 13.81 7.83
N LYS A 161 10.57 13.63 9.15
CA LYS A 161 10.64 14.72 10.14
C LYS A 161 12.04 15.27 10.40
N VAL A 162 13.10 14.54 10.02
CA VAL A 162 14.49 15.00 10.19
C VAL A 162 14.69 16.35 9.52
N LYS A 163 15.16 17.35 10.28
CA LYS A 163 15.41 18.74 9.81
C LYS A 163 14.23 19.37 9.06
N MET A 164 12.98 19.09 9.45
CA MET A 164 11.77 19.60 8.79
C MET A 164 11.80 21.12 8.54
N ALA A 165 12.22 21.93 9.52
CA ALA A 165 12.30 23.39 9.36
C ALA A 165 13.23 23.82 8.20
N GLN A 166 14.40 23.19 8.07
CA GLN A 166 15.35 23.43 6.98
C GLN A 166 14.71 23.05 5.63
N LYS A 167 14.08 21.87 5.55
CA LYS A 167 13.46 21.39 4.30
C LYS A 167 12.27 22.27 3.88
N VAL A 168 11.50 22.81 4.83
CA VAL A 168 10.41 23.76 4.54
C VAL A 168 10.96 25.09 4.03
N ALA A 169 12.00 25.64 4.66
CA ALA A 169 12.66 26.86 4.20
C ALA A 169 13.30 26.71 2.81
N GLN A 170 13.73 25.51 2.45
CA GLN A 170 14.31 25.17 1.15
C GLN A 170 13.27 24.73 0.09
N GLY A 171 11.98 24.64 0.43
CA GLY A 171 10.93 24.19 -0.50
C GLY A 171 10.92 22.68 -0.80
N VAL A 172 11.86 21.91 -0.25
CA VAL A 172 12.06 20.47 -0.51
C VAL A 172 11.41 19.56 0.55
N ALA A 173 10.56 20.12 1.42
CA ALA A 173 9.87 19.35 2.46
C ALA A 173 8.84 18.39 1.88
N GLU A 174 8.80 17.18 2.46
CA GLU A 174 7.80 16.18 2.13
C GLU A 174 6.36 16.73 2.31
N LYS A 175 5.50 16.39 1.35
CA LYS A 175 4.12 16.91 1.24
C LYS A 175 3.39 16.82 2.58
N ARG A 176 2.62 17.86 2.92
CA ARG A 176 1.85 17.98 4.18
C ARG A 176 2.72 17.86 5.45
N ARG A 177 3.98 18.33 5.38
CA ARG A 177 5.00 18.21 6.46
C ARG A 177 5.25 16.75 6.87
N GLY A 178 5.37 15.87 5.89
CA GLY A 178 5.63 14.43 6.11
C GLY A 178 4.40 13.56 6.40
N ARG A 179 3.17 14.12 6.36
CA ARG A 179 1.92 13.34 6.54
C ARG A 179 1.47 12.73 5.22
N ARG A 180 1.67 11.42 5.04
CA ARG A 180 1.30 10.68 3.83
C ARG A 180 -0.21 10.62 3.65
N GLY A 181 -0.67 10.87 2.41
CA GLY A 181 -2.06 10.71 2.00
C GLY A 181 -2.37 9.28 1.51
N PRO A 182 -3.63 9.00 1.12
CA PRO A 182 -4.00 7.67 0.61
C PRO A 182 -3.21 7.30 -0.66
N GLY A 183 -2.97 8.24 -1.57
CA GLY A 183 -2.13 8.03 -2.76
C GLY A 183 -0.73 7.57 -2.40
N SER A 184 -0.07 8.23 -1.45
CA SER A 184 1.27 7.85 -0.99
C SER A 184 1.31 6.58 -0.16
N VAL A 185 0.24 6.20 0.55
CA VAL A 185 0.13 4.89 1.20
C VAL A 185 0.03 3.78 0.14
N ILE A 186 -0.90 3.91 -0.81
CA ILE A 186 -1.07 2.97 -1.93
C ILE A 186 0.24 2.87 -2.75
N GLY A 187 0.84 4.00 -3.09
CA GLY A 187 2.11 4.08 -3.81
C GLY A 187 3.27 3.43 -3.05
N SER A 188 3.23 3.44 -1.71
CA SER A 188 4.23 2.79 -0.85
C SER A 188 3.98 1.30 -0.58
N SER A 189 2.80 0.78 -0.93
CA SER A 189 2.41 -0.59 -0.55
C SER A 189 1.80 -1.45 -1.66
N ALA A 190 1.59 -0.92 -2.87
CA ALA A 190 0.89 -1.64 -3.96
C ALA A 190 1.47 -3.04 -4.24
N ALA A 191 2.80 -3.16 -4.39
CA ALA A 191 3.44 -4.46 -4.59
C ALA A 191 3.26 -5.40 -3.40
N GLY A 192 3.39 -4.88 -2.17
CA GLY A 192 3.13 -5.63 -0.94
C GLY A 192 1.67 -6.09 -0.80
N CYS A 193 0.71 -5.26 -1.21
CA CYS A 193 -0.71 -5.63 -1.28
C CYS A 193 -0.95 -6.76 -2.28
N ILE A 194 -0.35 -6.67 -3.48
CA ILE A 194 -0.45 -7.72 -4.51
C ILE A 194 0.13 -9.03 -3.96
N CYS A 195 1.33 -9.00 -3.36
CA CYS A 195 1.93 -10.18 -2.72
C CYS A 195 1.02 -10.76 -1.63
N ALA A 196 0.46 -9.92 -0.75
CA ALA A 196 -0.48 -10.35 0.29
C ALA A 196 -1.74 -11.00 -0.29
N PHE A 197 -2.34 -10.44 -1.35
CA PHE A 197 -3.47 -11.06 -2.05
C PHE A 197 -3.10 -12.41 -2.66
N LEU A 198 -1.95 -12.52 -3.34
CA LEU A 198 -1.48 -13.76 -3.95
C LEU A 198 -1.24 -14.86 -2.90
N THR A 199 -0.66 -14.52 -1.74
CA THR A 199 -0.55 -15.41 -0.58
C THR A 199 -1.92 -15.84 -0.04
N ILE A 200 -2.87 -14.91 0.14
CA ILE A 200 -4.21 -15.20 0.72
C ILE A 200 -5.02 -16.15 -0.16
N PHE A 201 -4.91 -16.01 -1.48
CA PHE A 201 -5.60 -16.87 -2.46
C PHE A 201 -4.77 -18.09 -2.90
N GLY A 202 -3.58 -18.31 -2.31
CA GLY A 202 -2.76 -19.49 -2.61
C GLY A 202 -2.28 -19.59 -4.05
N VAL A 203 -2.09 -18.47 -4.74
CA VAL A 203 -1.77 -18.45 -6.18
C VAL A 203 -0.38 -19.06 -6.41
N GLY A 204 -0.33 -20.17 -7.17
CA GLY A 204 0.87 -20.97 -7.38
C GLY A 204 1.19 -21.99 -6.26
N GLY A 205 0.37 -22.08 -5.22
CA GLY A 205 0.55 -23.01 -4.11
C GLY A 205 1.75 -22.69 -3.20
N GLU A 206 2.14 -23.66 -2.36
CA GLU A 206 3.17 -23.49 -1.33
C GLU A 206 4.52 -23.01 -1.88
N ALA A 207 4.93 -23.49 -3.05
CA ALA A 207 6.18 -23.10 -3.70
C ALA A 207 6.24 -21.58 -3.98
N PHE A 208 5.13 -20.98 -4.39
CA PHE A 208 5.04 -19.55 -4.68
C PHE A 208 4.69 -18.71 -3.44
N SER A 209 4.03 -19.29 -2.42
CA SER A 209 3.72 -18.63 -1.15
C SER A 209 4.96 -17.97 -0.52
N ARG A 210 6.12 -18.66 -0.55
CA ARG A 210 7.41 -18.12 -0.09
C ARG A 210 7.94 -16.99 -0.97
N LEU A 211 7.76 -17.07 -2.29
CA LEU A 211 8.16 -16.01 -3.23
C LEU A 211 7.31 -14.74 -3.04
N TRP A 212 6.00 -14.88 -2.77
CA TRP A 212 5.14 -13.74 -2.45
C TRP A 212 5.53 -13.08 -1.13
N ARG A 213 5.89 -13.87 -0.11
CA ARG A 213 6.45 -13.32 1.14
C ARG A 213 7.77 -12.57 0.92
N LEU A 214 8.69 -13.15 0.13
CA LEU A 214 9.94 -12.49 -0.25
C LEU A 214 9.68 -11.15 -0.99
N GLY A 215 8.78 -11.15 -1.98
CA GLY A 215 8.39 -9.95 -2.73
C GLY A 215 7.75 -8.87 -1.85
N PHE A 216 6.90 -9.27 -0.90
CA PHE A 216 6.33 -8.40 0.12
C PHE A 216 7.44 -7.71 0.93
N VAL A 217 8.36 -8.49 1.53
CA VAL A 217 9.46 -7.96 2.34
C VAL A 217 10.38 -7.04 1.52
N ALA A 218 10.76 -7.46 0.31
CA ALA A 218 11.60 -6.68 -0.59
C ALA A 218 10.94 -5.34 -0.97
N SER A 219 9.62 -5.31 -1.22
CA SER A 219 8.89 -4.09 -1.55
C SER A 219 8.96 -3.03 -0.43
N PHE A 220 8.83 -3.45 0.84
CA PHE A 220 8.96 -2.56 1.99
C PHE A 220 10.41 -2.16 2.28
N CYS A 221 11.39 -3.07 2.08
CA CYS A 221 12.82 -2.73 2.19
C CYS A 221 13.23 -1.68 1.15
N THR A 222 12.73 -1.82 -0.08
CA THR A 222 12.88 -0.85 -1.17
C THR A 222 12.32 0.50 -0.75
N LYS A 223 11.04 0.54 -0.35
CA LYS A 223 10.38 1.80 0.01
C LYS A 223 11.01 2.48 1.22
N LEU A 224 11.50 1.73 2.20
CA LEU A 224 12.19 2.31 3.34
C LEU A 224 13.54 2.89 2.95
N SER A 225 14.36 2.16 2.18
CA SER A 225 15.65 2.64 1.68
C SER A 225 15.49 3.91 0.84
N ASP A 226 14.50 3.95 -0.06
CA ASP A 226 14.15 5.11 -0.87
C ASP A 226 13.75 6.33 0.01
N THR A 227 12.81 6.10 0.94
CA THR A 227 12.32 7.15 1.84
C THR A 227 13.45 7.71 2.71
N VAL A 228 14.28 6.85 3.30
CA VAL A 228 15.37 7.29 4.17
C VAL A 228 16.47 7.95 3.34
N SER A 229 16.81 7.42 2.16
CA SER A 229 17.82 8.00 1.27
C SER A 229 17.45 9.42 0.83
N SER A 230 16.23 9.60 0.31
CA SER A 230 15.76 10.91 -0.15
C SER A 230 15.62 11.92 1.00
N GLU A 231 15.09 11.52 2.15
CA GLU A 231 14.91 12.43 3.30
C GLU A 231 16.23 12.81 3.99
N ILE A 232 17.17 11.87 4.15
CA ILE A 232 18.50 12.15 4.69
C ILE A 232 19.36 12.92 3.67
N GLY A 233 19.23 12.62 2.38
CA GLY A 233 19.86 13.39 1.30
C GLY A 233 19.42 14.85 1.29
N LYS A 234 18.10 15.11 1.35
CA LYS A 234 17.54 16.46 1.51
C LYS A 234 18.08 17.16 2.77
N ALA A 235 18.13 16.45 3.90
CA ALA A 235 18.53 17.00 5.20
C ALA A 235 20.04 17.28 5.35
N TYR A 236 20.91 16.42 4.81
CA TYR A 236 22.35 16.42 5.06
C TYR A 236 23.25 16.41 3.82
N GLY A 237 22.80 15.84 2.69
CA GLY A 237 23.64 15.49 1.53
C GLY A 237 24.49 16.64 0.98
N LYS A 238 25.79 16.64 1.23
CA LYS A 238 26.67 17.79 0.92
C LYS A 238 26.62 18.17 -0.56
N THR A 239 26.70 17.17 -1.44
CA THR A 239 26.59 17.33 -2.88
C THR A 239 25.60 16.32 -3.43
N THR A 240 24.71 16.79 -4.32
CA THR A 240 23.68 15.98 -4.99
C THR A 240 23.95 15.93 -6.49
N TYR A 241 23.78 14.75 -7.10
CA TYR A 241 24.11 14.49 -8.50
C TYR A 241 22.96 13.77 -9.21
N LEU A 242 22.73 14.05 -10.49
CA LEU A 242 21.83 13.23 -11.32
C LEU A 242 22.52 11.93 -11.73
N VAL A 243 21.89 10.78 -11.47
CA VAL A 243 22.43 9.45 -11.83
C VAL A 243 22.72 9.32 -13.34
N THR A 244 21.94 9.99 -14.18
CA THR A 244 22.02 9.88 -15.64
C THR A 244 23.14 10.70 -16.28
N THR A 245 23.64 11.75 -15.62
CA THR A 245 24.60 12.71 -16.22
C THR A 245 25.77 13.06 -15.32
N PHE A 246 25.77 12.60 -14.05
CA PHE A 246 26.72 12.97 -13.00
C PHE A 246 26.89 14.48 -12.77
N LYS A 247 25.98 15.30 -13.29
CA LYS A 247 25.95 16.75 -13.03
C LYS A 247 25.49 17.03 -11.61
N ILE A 248 26.17 17.96 -10.94
CA ILE A 248 25.75 18.49 -9.66
C ILE A 248 24.44 19.26 -9.86
N VAL A 249 23.44 18.96 -9.03
CA VAL A 249 22.12 19.59 -9.03
C VAL A 249 21.71 19.98 -7.60
N PRO A 250 20.75 20.92 -7.43
CA PRO A 250 20.21 21.25 -6.12
C PRO A 250 19.67 20.01 -5.37
N ARG A 251 19.64 20.11 -4.03
CA ARG A 251 19.00 19.07 -3.21
C ARG A 251 17.50 19.03 -3.50
N GLY A 252 16.92 17.85 -3.50
CA GLY A 252 15.48 17.66 -3.72
C GLY A 252 15.04 17.74 -5.20
N THR A 253 15.97 17.90 -6.16
CA THR A 253 15.69 17.60 -7.57
C THR A 253 15.32 16.12 -7.73
N GLU A 254 14.27 15.82 -8.50
CA GLU A 254 13.81 14.44 -8.75
C GLU A 254 14.93 13.62 -9.43
N GLY A 255 15.15 12.39 -8.96
CA GLY A 255 16.26 11.52 -9.39
C GLY A 255 17.68 11.96 -8.99
N ALA A 256 17.83 12.96 -8.10
CA ALA A 256 19.13 13.37 -7.58
C ALA A 256 19.54 12.55 -6.35
N VAL A 257 20.76 11.99 -6.38
CA VAL A 257 21.34 11.17 -5.30
C VAL A 257 22.47 11.90 -4.56
N SER A 258 22.69 11.53 -3.30
CA SER A 258 23.82 12.01 -2.47
C SER A 258 24.43 10.84 -1.71
N VAL A 259 25.72 10.91 -1.36
CA VAL A 259 26.41 9.84 -0.64
C VAL A 259 25.76 9.59 0.72
N GLU A 260 25.44 10.65 1.46
CA GLU A 260 24.80 10.58 2.77
C GLU A 260 23.39 9.97 2.70
N GLY A 261 22.62 10.29 1.65
CA GLY A 261 21.33 9.66 1.37
C GLY A 261 21.50 8.17 1.08
N THR A 262 22.33 7.82 0.09
CA THR A 262 22.54 6.43 -0.33
C THR A 262 22.99 5.52 0.81
N LEU A 263 23.94 5.98 1.65
CA LEU A 263 24.39 5.23 2.82
C LEU A 263 23.26 5.04 3.85
N ALA A 264 22.46 6.07 4.12
CA ALA A 264 21.33 5.96 5.03
C ALA A 264 20.21 5.04 4.49
N GLY A 265 19.99 5.04 3.17
CA GLY A 265 19.09 4.09 2.50
C GLY A 265 19.55 2.64 2.65
N ILE A 266 20.82 2.35 2.38
CA ILE A 266 21.43 1.02 2.58
C ILE A 266 21.25 0.55 4.04
N LEU A 267 21.55 1.41 5.02
CA LEU A 267 21.36 1.07 6.43
C LEU A 267 19.88 0.81 6.76
N ALA A 268 18.95 1.55 6.16
CA ALA A 268 17.53 1.37 6.39
C ALA A 268 16.97 0.07 5.79
N SER A 269 17.39 -0.34 4.58
CA SER A 269 17.02 -1.65 4.03
C SER A 269 17.64 -2.79 4.85
N ILE A 270 18.90 -2.66 5.29
CA ILE A 270 19.53 -3.65 6.19
C ILE A 270 18.74 -3.80 7.50
N VAL A 271 18.36 -2.70 8.16
CA VAL A 271 17.57 -2.73 9.40
C VAL A 271 16.24 -3.45 9.19
N LEU A 272 15.50 -3.13 8.12
CA LEU A 272 14.19 -3.75 7.89
C LEU A 272 14.30 -5.23 7.46
N ALA A 273 15.30 -5.58 6.64
CA ALA A 273 15.58 -6.96 6.27
C ALA A 273 16.01 -7.80 7.48
N PHE A 274 16.79 -7.22 8.40
CA PHE A 274 17.16 -7.87 9.67
C PHE A 274 15.95 -8.07 10.59
N VAL A 275 15.06 -7.08 10.72
CA VAL A 275 13.78 -7.26 11.42
C VAL A 275 12.95 -8.35 10.78
N SER A 276 12.87 -8.40 9.45
CA SER A 276 12.17 -9.45 8.71
C SER A 276 12.72 -10.86 8.97
N PHE A 277 14.05 -10.98 9.05
CA PHE A 277 14.73 -12.23 9.42
C PHE A 277 14.43 -12.65 10.86
N LEU A 278 14.52 -11.72 11.83
CA LEU A 278 14.19 -11.99 13.24
C LEU A 278 12.72 -12.39 13.45
N MET A 279 11.81 -11.87 12.63
CA MET A 279 10.38 -12.23 12.65
C MET A 279 10.07 -13.53 11.90
N GLY A 280 11.06 -14.19 11.29
CA GLY A 280 10.87 -15.45 10.55
C GLY A 280 10.15 -15.30 9.20
N GLU A 281 9.98 -14.08 8.69
CA GLU A 281 9.36 -13.85 7.38
C GLU A 281 10.30 -14.27 6.23
N VAL A 282 11.61 -14.14 6.41
CA VAL A 282 12.63 -14.51 5.41
C VAL A 282 13.82 -15.19 6.07
N GLY A 283 14.50 -16.07 5.32
CA GLY A 283 15.81 -16.60 5.69
C GLY A 283 16.94 -15.55 5.58
N SER A 284 18.12 -15.90 6.06
CA SER A 284 19.29 -15.01 6.05
C SER A 284 19.75 -14.62 4.64
N HIS A 285 19.73 -15.57 3.68
CA HIS A 285 20.05 -15.29 2.28
C HIS A 285 18.97 -14.43 1.60
N GLU A 286 17.70 -14.70 1.88
CA GLU A 286 16.56 -13.90 1.41
C GLU A 286 16.61 -12.46 1.92
N ALA A 287 17.03 -12.23 3.17
CA ALA A 287 17.25 -10.89 3.70
C ALA A 287 18.34 -10.12 2.93
N ILE A 288 19.43 -10.78 2.52
CA ILE A 288 20.47 -10.19 1.67
C ILE A 288 19.90 -9.84 0.28
N ILE A 289 19.09 -10.74 -0.30
CA ILE A 289 18.39 -10.49 -1.58
C ILE A 289 17.48 -9.26 -1.47
N CYS A 290 16.71 -9.11 -0.39
CA CYS A 290 15.87 -7.91 -0.17
C CYS A 290 16.68 -6.61 -0.13
N VAL A 291 17.86 -6.61 0.48
CA VAL A 291 18.76 -5.43 0.49
C VAL A 291 19.30 -5.13 -0.90
N LEU A 292 19.80 -6.14 -1.62
CA LEU A 292 20.34 -5.96 -2.97
C LEU A 292 19.25 -5.49 -3.96
N ALA A 293 18.09 -6.12 -3.94
CA ALA A 293 16.95 -5.73 -4.77
C ALA A 293 16.46 -4.31 -4.47
N ALA A 294 16.44 -3.89 -3.19
CA ALA A 294 16.12 -2.52 -2.80
C ALA A 294 17.11 -1.49 -3.39
N GLN A 295 18.41 -1.79 -3.42
CA GLN A 295 19.39 -0.87 -3.97
C GLN A 295 19.33 -0.79 -5.51
N ILE A 296 19.08 -1.91 -6.19
CA ILE A 296 18.91 -1.92 -7.66
C ILE A 296 17.62 -1.18 -8.06
N ALA A 297 16.52 -1.41 -7.34
CA ALA A 297 15.25 -0.74 -7.59
C ALA A 297 15.33 0.77 -7.36
N ASN A 298 15.97 1.22 -6.26
CA ASN A 298 16.16 2.64 -5.98
C ASN A 298 17.10 3.33 -6.99
N LEU A 299 18.10 2.62 -7.54
CA LEU A 299 18.88 3.14 -8.66
C LEU A 299 18.01 3.31 -9.91
N GLY A 300 17.14 2.34 -10.21
CA GLY A 300 16.17 2.42 -11.30
C GLY A 300 15.17 3.57 -11.13
N GLU A 301 14.68 3.79 -9.90
CA GLU A 301 13.84 4.93 -9.52
C GLU A 301 14.54 6.26 -9.84
N SER A 302 15.80 6.41 -9.42
CA SER A 302 16.51 7.68 -9.61
C SER A 302 16.87 7.93 -11.08
N ILE A 303 17.06 6.87 -11.87
CA ILE A 303 17.15 6.96 -13.34
C ILE A 303 15.81 7.41 -13.93
N ILE A 304 14.68 6.80 -13.52
CA ILE A 304 13.33 7.18 -13.96
C ILE A 304 13.03 8.65 -13.62
N GLY A 305 13.37 9.10 -12.41
CA GLY A 305 13.20 10.50 -12.01
C GLY A 305 14.01 11.46 -12.86
N ALA A 306 15.33 11.22 -12.97
CA ALA A 306 16.21 12.07 -13.76
C ALA A 306 15.94 12.02 -15.28
N ALA A 307 15.31 10.94 -15.78
CA ALA A 307 15.04 10.75 -17.21
C ALA A 307 13.62 11.10 -17.65
N LEU A 308 12.60 11.00 -16.78
CA LEU A 308 11.18 11.06 -17.17
C LEU A 308 10.31 11.98 -16.30
N GLN A 309 10.60 12.16 -15.01
CA GLN A 309 9.81 13.10 -14.19
C GLN A 309 9.95 14.54 -14.72
N GLU A 310 8.90 15.33 -14.54
CA GLU A 310 8.75 16.73 -14.98
C GLU A 310 8.78 16.97 -16.51
N LYS A 311 9.09 15.96 -17.33
CA LYS A 311 9.05 16.08 -18.81
C LYS A 311 7.63 16.13 -19.36
N GLU A 312 7.47 16.86 -20.46
CA GLU A 312 6.22 16.87 -21.22
C GLU A 312 5.89 15.46 -21.74
N GLY A 313 4.60 15.09 -21.71
CA GLY A 313 4.13 13.72 -21.93
C GLY A 313 4.14 12.82 -20.68
N PHE A 314 5.01 13.05 -19.71
CA PHE A 314 5.17 12.21 -18.51
C PHE A 314 4.55 12.80 -17.23
N LYS A 315 3.70 13.83 -17.33
CA LYS A 315 3.05 14.48 -16.17
C LYS A 315 2.17 13.55 -15.31
N TRP A 316 1.81 12.37 -15.81
CA TRP A 316 1.11 11.33 -15.05
C TRP A 316 2.04 10.59 -14.06
N LEU A 317 3.35 10.56 -14.34
CA LEU A 317 4.40 9.92 -13.58
C LEU A 317 4.79 10.77 -12.36
N ASN A 318 3.82 10.96 -11.47
CA ASN A 318 4.02 11.64 -10.19
C ASN A 318 4.74 10.73 -9.17
N ASN A 319 5.21 11.29 -8.06
CA ASN A 319 5.99 10.55 -7.06
C ASN A 319 5.22 9.32 -6.49
N ASP A 320 3.89 9.35 -6.36
CA ASP A 320 3.13 8.19 -5.89
C ASP A 320 3.14 7.05 -6.94
N ALA A 321 3.11 7.38 -8.24
CA ALA A 321 3.23 6.41 -9.33
C ALA A 321 4.67 5.86 -9.49
N VAL A 322 5.68 6.72 -9.37
CA VAL A 322 7.10 6.32 -9.33
C VAL A 322 7.37 5.39 -8.15
N ASN A 323 6.78 5.67 -6.98
CA ASN A 323 6.84 4.78 -5.83
C ASN A 323 6.28 3.38 -6.14
N VAL A 324 5.11 3.26 -6.80
CA VAL A 324 4.56 1.97 -7.23
C VAL A 324 5.57 1.21 -8.10
N ILE A 325 6.17 1.88 -9.08
CA ILE A 325 7.14 1.26 -9.99
C ILE A 325 8.37 0.79 -9.20
N ASN A 326 8.93 1.64 -8.34
CA ASN A 326 10.11 1.32 -7.52
C ASN A 326 9.88 0.08 -6.63
N ILE A 327 8.82 0.07 -5.81
CA ILE A 327 8.56 -1.08 -4.92
C ILE A 327 8.21 -2.36 -5.69
N SER A 328 7.66 -2.23 -6.91
CA SER A 328 7.39 -3.36 -7.79
C SER A 328 8.68 -3.91 -8.40
N MET A 329 9.61 -3.06 -8.84
CA MET A 329 10.95 -3.47 -9.26
C MET A 329 11.65 -4.21 -8.12
N GLY A 330 11.64 -3.68 -6.89
CA GLY A 330 12.24 -4.33 -5.73
C GLY A 330 11.68 -5.73 -5.44
N SER A 331 10.34 -5.87 -5.46
CA SER A 331 9.66 -7.16 -5.31
C SER A 331 10.04 -8.16 -6.42
N ILE A 332 9.98 -7.71 -7.68
CA ILE A 332 10.22 -8.54 -8.86
C ILE A 332 11.70 -8.98 -8.94
N ILE A 333 12.65 -8.07 -8.70
CA ILE A 333 14.09 -8.38 -8.67
C ILE A 333 14.39 -9.40 -7.58
N ALA A 334 13.83 -9.25 -6.38
CA ALA A 334 14.05 -10.20 -5.29
C ALA A 334 13.54 -11.62 -5.64
N ILE A 335 12.34 -11.72 -6.23
CA ILE A 335 11.78 -13.00 -6.68
C ILE A 335 12.66 -13.63 -7.77
N PHE A 336 13.09 -12.86 -8.78
CA PHE A 336 13.98 -13.36 -9.83
C PHE A 336 15.34 -13.80 -9.31
N MET A 337 15.95 -13.06 -8.38
CA MET A 337 17.22 -13.44 -7.75
C MET A 337 17.08 -14.76 -6.97
N GLN A 338 16.00 -14.94 -6.22
CA GLN A 338 15.74 -16.18 -5.49
C GLN A 338 15.51 -17.37 -6.43
N GLN A 339 14.76 -17.18 -7.53
CA GLN A 339 14.55 -18.22 -8.55
C GLN A 339 15.86 -18.58 -9.28
N ALA A 340 16.68 -17.59 -9.64
CA ALA A 340 17.98 -17.83 -10.27
C ALA A 340 18.92 -18.64 -9.35
N LEU A 341 18.95 -18.34 -8.05
CA LEU A 341 19.73 -19.10 -7.08
C LEU A 341 19.22 -20.54 -6.89
N GLN A 342 17.91 -20.76 -6.97
CA GLN A 342 17.33 -22.11 -6.95
C GLN A 342 17.72 -22.92 -8.20
N ILE A 343 17.73 -22.29 -9.38
CA ILE A 343 18.14 -22.93 -10.64
C ILE A 343 19.64 -23.24 -10.65
N CYS A 344 20.50 -22.32 -10.19
CA CYS A 344 21.95 -22.52 -10.17
C CYS A 344 22.44 -23.43 -9.02
N GLY A 345 21.60 -23.71 -8.02
CA GLY A 345 21.89 -24.62 -6.91
C GLY A 345 21.30 -26.02 -7.06
N SER A 346 20.65 -26.31 -8.20
CA SER A 346 20.05 -27.61 -8.56
C SER A 346 20.89 -28.33 -9.62
#